data_AF-A0A0B1RTF0-F1
#
_entry.id   AF-A0A0B1RTF0-F1
#
_cell.length_a   1.000
_cell.length_b   1.000
_cell.length_c   1.000
_cell.angle_alpha   90.00
_cell.angle_beta   90.00
_cell.angle_gamma   90.00
#
_symmetry.space_group_name_H-M   'P 1'
#
loop_
_entity.id
_entity.type
_entity.pdbx_description
1 polymer ?
#
loop_
_entity_poly.entity_id
_entity_poly.type
_entity_poly.pdbx_seq_one_letter_code
_entity_poly.pdbx_strand_id
1 'polypeptide(L)'
;MAVGGSEVSKILEERILGQEAGIKLEETGKVLSIGDGIARVYGLKNIQADEMVEFDSGIKGMALNLEPDNVGVVVFGNDKVIREGDIVKRTGAIVDVPVGEALLGRVVDALGTPIDGKGPINCKTRSRVEVKAPGIIPRLSVREPMLTGVKAVDSLVPIGRGQRELIIGDRQTG
;
A
#
# COMPACT_ATOMS: atom_id res chain seq x y z
N MET A 1 -20.79 5.64 15.18
CA MET A 1 -20.67 6.58 16.31
C MET A 1 -20.05 7.85 15.78
N ALA A 2 -20.61 8.99 16.18
CA ALA A 2 -20.39 10.31 15.56
C ALA A 2 -18.93 10.75 15.65
N VAL A 3 -18.43 11.29 14.54
CA VAL A 3 -17.19 12.09 14.50
C VAL A 3 -17.34 13.22 15.52
N GLY A 4 -16.40 13.36 16.44
CA GLY A 4 -16.46 14.31 17.53
C GLY A 4 -16.62 15.74 17.00
N GLY A 5 -17.71 16.42 17.39
CA GLY A 5 -18.03 17.77 16.92
C GLY A 5 -16.99 18.84 17.26
N SER A 6 -16.07 18.57 18.19
CA SER A 6 -15.06 19.52 18.66
C SER A 6 -14.00 19.87 17.61
N GLU A 7 -13.56 18.91 16.78
CA GLU A 7 -12.52 19.15 15.76
C GLU A 7 -13.11 19.79 14.50
N VAL A 8 -14.33 19.39 14.11
CA VAL A 8 -15.07 20.04 13.02
C VAL A 8 -15.28 21.53 13.34
N SER A 9 -15.63 21.86 14.59
CA SER A 9 -15.72 23.24 15.07
C SER A 9 -14.38 23.98 15.01
N LYS A 10 -13.26 23.35 15.41
CA LYS A 10 -11.93 23.97 15.29
C LYS A 10 -11.52 24.24 13.84
N ILE A 11 -11.77 23.31 12.93
CA ILE A 11 -11.47 23.47 11.49
C ILE A 11 -12.34 24.59 10.90
N LEU A 12 -13.60 24.70 11.32
CA LEU A 12 -14.50 25.80 10.96
C LEU A 12 -14.03 27.15 11.54
N GLU A 13 -13.59 27.18 12.80
CA GLU A 13 -13.01 28.37 13.44
C GLU A 13 -11.73 28.82 12.71
N GLU A 14 -10.82 27.90 12.39
CA GLU A 14 -9.61 28.18 11.59
C GLU A 14 -9.96 28.78 10.22
N ARG A 15 -11.02 28.29 9.56
CA ARG A 15 -11.53 28.86 8.29
C ARG A 15 -12.12 30.26 8.45
N ILE A 16 -12.81 30.54 9.55
CA ILE A 16 -13.44 31.84 9.82
C ILE A 16 -12.40 32.89 10.22
N LEU A 17 -11.34 32.48 10.93
CA LEU A 17 -10.25 33.34 11.41
C LEU A 17 -9.27 33.80 10.31
N GLY A 18 -9.43 33.32 9.07
CA GLY A 18 -8.82 33.97 7.90
C GLY A 18 -7.29 34.00 7.88
N GLN A 19 -6.61 33.05 8.51
CA GLN A 19 -5.16 32.92 8.33
C GLN A 19 -4.89 32.19 7.00
N GLU A 20 -4.58 32.96 5.96
CA GLU A 20 -4.05 32.49 4.69
C GLU A 20 -2.67 31.84 4.87
N ALA A 21 -2.60 30.67 5.51
CA ALA A 21 -1.48 29.75 5.35
C ALA A 21 -1.61 29.02 4.00
N GLY A 22 -1.69 29.79 2.91
CA GLY A 22 -2.15 29.35 1.59
C GLY A 22 -1.22 28.40 0.82
N ILE A 23 -0.16 27.83 1.43
CA ILE A 23 0.92 27.20 0.64
C ILE A 23 1.29 25.77 1.10
N LYS A 24 0.77 25.22 2.22
CA LYS A 24 1.14 23.86 2.68
C LYS A 24 0.01 22.87 2.95
N LEU A 25 -1.25 23.31 2.95
CA LEU A 25 -2.41 22.44 3.21
C LEU A 25 -2.84 21.59 2.01
N GLU A 26 -2.30 21.82 0.80
CA GLU A 26 -2.65 21.00 -0.37
C GLU A 26 -2.01 19.60 -0.34
N GLU A 27 -0.82 19.50 0.24
CA GLU A 27 0.00 18.28 0.27
C GLU A 27 0.04 17.59 1.63
N THR A 28 -0.49 18.27 2.66
CA THR A 28 -0.57 17.75 4.02
C THR A 28 -2.01 17.64 4.48
N GLY A 29 -2.29 16.68 5.35
CA GLY A 29 -3.58 16.49 5.98
C GLY A 29 -3.45 16.27 7.48
N LYS A 30 -4.59 16.31 8.17
CA LYS A 30 -4.71 15.98 9.60
C LYS A 30 -5.59 14.74 9.75
N VAL A 31 -5.17 13.80 10.59
CA VAL A 31 -6.00 12.62 10.94
C VAL A 31 -7.22 13.08 11.74
N LEU A 32 -8.42 12.80 11.23
CA LEU A 32 -9.69 13.04 11.93
C LEU A 32 -10.07 11.87 12.83
N SER A 33 -9.81 10.65 12.38
CA SER A 33 -10.09 9.46 13.17
C SER A 33 -9.27 8.29 12.66
N ILE A 34 -9.03 7.33 13.55
CA ILE A 34 -8.39 6.07 13.21
C ILE A 34 -9.07 4.92 13.93
N GLY A 35 -9.26 3.81 13.23
CA GLY A 35 -9.79 2.57 13.80
C GLY A 35 -9.65 1.42 12.83
N ASP A 36 -9.32 0.25 13.37
CA ASP A 36 -9.18 -1.01 12.62
C ASP A 36 -8.28 -0.90 11.38
N GLY A 37 -7.17 -0.15 11.49
CA GLY A 37 -6.23 0.06 10.37
C GLY A 37 -6.70 1.03 9.29
N ILE A 38 -7.81 1.76 9.50
CA ILE A 38 -8.31 2.79 8.58
C ILE A 38 -8.22 4.15 9.26
N ALA A 39 -7.54 5.10 8.62
CA ALA A 39 -7.47 6.49 9.03
C ALA A 39 -8.32 7.36 8.10
N ARG A 40 -9.12 8.26 8.66
CA ARG A 40 -9.79 9.33 7.92
C ARG A 40 -8.95 10.58 8.03
N VAL A 41 -8.57 11.16 6.91
CA VAL A 41 -7.66 12.30 6.87
C VAL A 41 -8.35 13.49 6.21
N TYR A 42 -8.36 14.63 6.89
CA TYR A 42 -8.81 15.90 6.32
C TYR A 42 -7.66 16.58 5.58
N GLY A 43 -7.94 17.19 4.43
CA GLY A 43 -6.94 17.87 3.60
C GLY A 43 -6.51 16.99 2.42
N LEU A 44 -5.20 16.96 2.12
CA LEU A 44 -4.64 16.16 1.02
C LEU A 44 -5.34 16.44 -0.34
N LYS A 45 -5.64 17.71 -0.65
CA LYS A 45 -6.47 18.10 -1.80
C LYS A 45 -6.00 17.52 -3.15
N ASN A 46 -4.69 17.39 -3.33
CA ASN A 46 -4.11 16.96 -4.59
C ASN A 46 -3.76 15.46 -4.64
N ILE A 47 -4.17 14.68 -3.63
CA ILE A 47 -3.85 13.25 -3.57
C ILE A 47 -4.54 12.46 -4.68
N GLN A 48 -3.86 11.41 -5.15
CA GLN A 48 -4.36 10.49 -6.15
C GLN A 48 -4.90 9.22 -5.47
N ALA A 49 -5.80 8.53 -6.17
CA ALA A 49 -6.18 7.18 -5.76
C ALA A 49 -4.95 6.27 -5.82
N ASP A 50 -4.84 5.36 -4.85
CA ASP A 50 -3.72 4.43 -4.70
C ASP A 50 -2.37 5.12 -4.47
N GLU A 51 -2.40 6.38 -4.01
CA GLU A 51 -1.19 7.09 -3.63
C GLU A 51 -0.73 6.71 -2.22
N MET A 52 0.58 6.59 -2.06
CA MET A 52 1.21 6.39 -0.77
C MET A 52 1.21 7.69 0.05
N VAL A 53 0.90 7.55 1.33
CA VAL A 53 1.03 8.60 2.33
C VAL A 53 1.94 8.16 3.47
N GLU A 54 2.51 9.12 4.17
CA GLU A 54 3.34 8.91 5.34
C GLU A 54 2.76 9.70 6.52
N PHE A 55 2.52 9.00 7.62
CA PHE A 55 2.10 9.58 8.89
C PHE A 55 3.31 10.14 9.62
N ASP A 56 3.10 11.07 10.54
CA ASP A 56 4.20 11.66 11.35
C ASP A 56 5.00 10.62 12.15
N SER A 57 4.38 9.47 12.44
CA SER A 57 5.03 8.31 13.05
C SER A 57 6.00 7.55 12.13
N GLY A 58 6.10 7.94 10.85
CA GLY A 58 6.86 7.24 9.81
C GLY A 58 6.15 6.00 9.25
N ILE A 59 4.95 5.67 9.75
CA ILE A 59 4.12 4.62 9.20
C ILE A 59 3.60 5.05 7.84
N LYS A 60 3.52 4.11 6.90
CA LYS A 60 2.99 4.35 5.57
C LYS A 60 1.54 3.93 5.48
N GLY A 61 0.81 4.54 4.56
CA GLY A 61 -0.55 4.13 4.20
C GLY A 61 -0.82 4.37 2.73
N MET A 62 -1.99 3.94 2.28
CA MET A 62 -2.47 4.11 0.92
C MET A 62 -3.84 4.78 0.92
N ALA A 63 -3.99 5.81 0.09
CA ALA A 63 -5.28 6.45 -0.13
C ALA A 63 -6.19 5.54 -0.97
N LEU A 64 -7.28 5.07 -0.36
CA LEU A 64 -8.25 4.18 -1.00
C LEU A 64 -9.47 4.96 -1.50
N ASN A 65 -10.08 5.75 -0.62
CA ASN A 65 -11.31 6.49 -0.90
C ASN A 65 -11.03 8.00 -0.88
N LEU A 66 -11.44 8.70 -1.94
CA LEU A 66 -11.37 10.15 -2.04
C LEU A 66 -12.78 10.73 -1.90
N GLU A 67 -13.16 11.11 -0.67
CA GLU A 67 -14.43 11.78 -0.42
C GLU A 67 -14.26 13.31 -0.54
N PRO A 68 -15.35 14.07 -0.72
CA PRO A 68 -15.27 15.54 -0.86
C PRO A 68 -14.63 16.24 0.36
N ASP A 69 -14.86 15.68 1.55
CA ASP A 69 -14.45 16.31 2.81
C ASP A 69 -13.29 15.59 3.50
N ASN A 70 -12.99 14.35 3.14
CA ASN A 70 -11.92 13.56 3.76
C ASN A 70 -11.39 12.47 2.81
N VAL A 71 -10.22 11.93 3.16
CA VAL A 71 -9.57 10.84 2.44
C VAL A 71 -9.49 9.63 3.36
N GLY A 72 -9.99 8.49 2.88
CA GLY A 72 -9.85 7.20 3.56
C GLY A 72 -8.49 6.59 3.23
N VAL A 73 -7.64 6.45 4.24
CA VAL A 73 -6.29 5.89 4.14
C VAL A 73 -6.23 4.55 4.85
N VAL A 74 -5.80 3.50 4.16
CA VAL A 74 -5.47 2.20 4.76
C VAL A 74 -4.05 2.27 5.31
N VAL A 75 -3.87 1.91 6.58
CA VAL A 75 -2.59 1.97 7.28
C VAL A 75 -1.80 0.68 7.07
N PHE A 76 -0.54 0.80 6.63
CA PHE A 76 0.37 -0.32 6.44
C PHE A 76 1.31 -0.46 7.64
N GLY A 77 0.74 -0.90 8.77
CA GLY A 77 1.50 -1.08 10.00
C GLY A 77 0.62 -1.08 11.24
N ASN A 78 1.21 -0.70 12.37
CA ASN A 78 0.52 -0.64 13.65
C ASN A 78 -0.20 0.72 13.81
N ASP A 79 -1.52 0.70 13.66
CA ASP A 79 -2.39 1.87 13.77
C ASP A 79 -2.38 2.52 15.17
N LYS A 80 -2.06 1.77 16.24
CA LYS A 80 -2.03 2.28 17.62
C LYS A 80 -1.06 3.43 17.88
N VAL A 81 -0.09 3.63 16.98
CA VAL A 81 0.92 4.68 17.11
C VAL A 81 0.40 6.01 16.55
N ILE A 82 -0.59 5.96 15.65
CA ILE A 82 -1.19 7.13 15.01
C ILE A 82 -2.31 7.66 15.90
N ARG A 83 -2.38 8.97 16.05
CA ARG A 83 -3.38 9.67 16.86
C ARG A 83 -4.19 10.63 16.01
N GLU A 84 -5.38 10.96 16.51
CA GLU A 84 -6.18 12.05 15.98
C GLU A 84 -5.40 13.37 16.08
N GLY A 85 -5.44 14.17 15.01
CA GLY A 85 -4.66 15.39 14.85
C GLY A 85 -3.27 15.22 14.24
N ASP A 86 -2.77 13.98 14.10
CA ASP A 86 -1.46 13.72 13.49
C ASP A 86 -1.41 14.22 12.05
N ILE A 87 -0.22 14.66 11.64
CA ILE A 87 0.01 15.15 10.28
C ILE A 87 0.26 13.96 9.36
N VAL A 88 -0.40 13.99 8.20
CA VAL A 88 -0.20 13.04 7.11
C VAL A 88 0.36 13.80 5.91
N LYS A 89 1.40 13.25 5.30
CA LYS A 89 2.05 13.82 4.11
C LYS A 89 1.87 12.87 2.95
N ARG A 90 1.52 13.41 1.79
CA ARG A 90 1.55 12.63 0.56
C ARG A 90 2.99 12.37 0.13
N THR A 91 3.23 11.22 -0.50
CA THR A 91 4.56 10.90 -1.06
C THR A 91 4.69 11.27 -2.54
N GLY A 92 3.58 11.55 -3.24
CA GLY A 92 3.56 11.82 -4.68
C GLY A 92 3.71 10.57 -5.56
N ALA A 93 3.85 9.39 -4.95
CA ALA A 93 4.02 8.12 -5.65
C ALA A 93 2.79 7.23 -5.44
N ILE A 94 2.23 6.73 -6.55
CA ILE A 94 1.32 5.59 -6.53
C ILE A 94 2.06 4.41 -5.89
N VAL A 95 1.34 3.56 -5.16
CA VAL A 95 1.90 2.40 -4.44
C VAL A 95 2.90 1.64 -5.31
N ASP A 96 4.15 1.68 -4.87
CA ASP A 96 5.28 1.07 -5.52
C ASP A 96 6.17 0.32 -4.53
N VAL A 97 6.92 -0.64 -5.04
CA VAL A 97 7.84 -1.47 -4.26
C VAL A 97 9.20 -1.49 -4.94
N PRO A 98 10.30 -1.60 -4.16
CA PRO A 98 11.62 -1.79 -4.75
C PRO A 98 11.67 -3.12 -5.49
N VAL A 99 12.32 -3.14 -6.66
CA VAL A 99 12.49 -4.36 -7.47
C VAL A 99 13.95 -4.50 -7.91
N GLY A 100 14.38 -5.74 -8.15
CA GLY A 100 15.71 -6.05 -8.67
C GLY A 100 16.33 -7.29 -8.06
N GLU A 101 17.47 -7.70 -8.61
CA GLU A 101 18.19 -8.91 -8.18
C GLU A 101 18.69 -8.84 -6.74
N ALA A 102 18.85 -7.64 -6.17
CA ALA A 102 19.23 -7.44 -4.77
C ALA A 102 18.22 -8.03 -3.76
N LEU A 103 16.99 -8.32 -4.19
CA LEU A 103 15.97 -9.00 -3.37
C LEU A 103 16.18 -10.51 -3.26
N LEU A 104 16.95 -11.12 -4.17
CA LEU A 104 17.13 -12.57 -4.19
C LEU A 104 17.79 -13.05 -2.88
N GLY A 105 17.15 -14.01 -2.21
CA GLY A 105 17.63 -14.57 -0.95
C GLY A 105 17.41 -13.70 0.29
N ARG A 106 16.67 -12.59 0.16
CA ARG A 106 16.26 -11.73 1.29
C ARG A 106 14.86 -12.11 1.76
N VAL A 107 14.56 -11.80 3.02
CA VAL A 107 13.19 -11.81 3.53
C VAL A 107 12.73 -10.36 3.67
N VAL A 108 11.64 -10.02 2.98
CA VAL A 108 11.09 -8.67 2.92
C VAL A 108 9.61 -8.66 3.34
N ASP A 109 9.15 -7.52 3.83
CA ASP A 109 7.73 -7.25 4.01
C ASP A 109 7.03 -6.93 2.67
N ALA A 110 5.72 -6.69 2.72
CA ALA A 110 4.92 -6.37 1.54
C ALA A 110 5.28 -5.03 0.87
N LEU A 111 5.98 -4.12 1.58
CA LEU A 111 6.46 -2.85 1.04
C LEU A 111 7.90 -2.93 0.51
N GLY A 112 8.54 -4.10 0.63
CA GLY A 112 9.91 -4.37 0.21
C GLY A 112 10.98 -3.97 1.24
N THR A 113 10.60 -3.72 2.49
CA THR A 113 11.53 -3.47 3.61
C THR A 113 12.12 -4.80 4.09
N PRO A 114 13.45 -4.92 4.28
CA PRO A 114 14.05 -6.14 4.79
C PRO A 114 13.68 -6.40 6.25
N ILE A 115 13.29 -7.64 6.56
CA ILE A 115 12.96 -8.12 7.92
C ILE A 115 13.88 -9.24 8.40
N ASP A 116 14.89 -9.60 7.61
CA ASP A 116 15.87 -10.66 7.92
C ASP A 116 17.08 -10.21 8.76
N GLY A 117 17.16 -8.93 9.13
CA GLY A 117 18.27 -8.40 9.93
C GLY A 117 19.62 -8.29 9.20
N LYS A 118 19.68 -8.57 7.89
CA LYS A 118 20.93 -8.55 7.09
C LYS A 118 21.30 -7.16 6.55
N GLY A 119 20.75 -6.09 7.12
CA GLY A 119 20.96 -4.71 6.68
C GLY A 119 20.06 -4.29 5.49
N PRO A 120 20.29 -3.10 4.91
CA PRO A 120 19.45 -2.57 3.84
C PRO A 120 19.59 -3.35 2.51
N ILE A 121 18.59 -3.21 1.63
CA ILE A 121 18.61 -3.77 0.28
C ILE A 121 18.83 -2.63 -0.71
N ASN A 122 19.91 -2.72 -1.50
CA ASN A 122 20.27 -1.70 -2.49
C ASN A 122 19.56 -1.95 -3.84
N CYS A 123 18.24 -1.78 -3.89
CA CYS A 123 17.48 -1.78 -5.13
C CYS A 123 17.61 -0.43 -5.84
N LYS A 124 17.92 -0.44 -7.14
CA LYS A 124 18.07 0.78 -7.95
C LYS A 124 16.74 1.28 -8.53
N THR A 125 15.77 0.39 -8.68
CA THR A 125 14.51 0.66 -9.36
C THR A 125 13.32 0.33 -8.45
N ARG A 126 12.22 1.03 -8.67
CA ARG A 126 10.92 0.77 -8.06
C ARG A 126 9.91 0.48 -9.15
N SER A 127 8.92 -0.34 -8.84
CA SER A 127 7.83 -0.67 -9.76
C SER A 127 6.49 -0.53 -9.05
N ARG A 128 5.49 -0.01 -9.75
CA ARG A 128 4.12 0.11 -9.22
C ARG A 128 3.56 -1.28 -8.95
N VAL A 129 2.80 -1.41 -7.87
CA VAL A 129 2.15 -2.67 -7.51
C VAL A 129 1.01 -2.98 -8.49
N GLU A 130 0.22 -1.97 -8.83
CA GLU A 130 -0.86 -2.10 -9.79
C GLU A 130 -0.39 -1.76 -11.20
N VAL A 131 -0.17 -2.81 -12.00
CA VAL A 131 0.18 -2.69 -13.41
C VAL A 131 -0.78 -3.53 -14.23
N LYS A 132 -1.26 -2.97 -15.33
CA LYS A 132 -2.13 -3.69 -16.27
C LYS A 132 -1.40 -4.93 -16.80
N ALA A 133 -2.03 -6.09 -16.63
CA ALA A 133 -1.49 -7.34 -17.13
C ALA A 133 -1.35 -7.33 -18.67
N PRO A 134 -0.35 -8.04 -19.23
CA PRO A 134 -0.23 -8.19 -20.68
C PRO A 134 -1.51 -8.76 -21.30
N GLY A 135 -1.95 -8.16 -22.42
CA GLY A 135 -3.08 -8.66 -23.21
C GLY A 135 -2.78 -10.02 -23.88
N ILE A 136 -3.67 -10.49 -24.76
CA ILE A 136 -3.51 -11.80 -25.42
C ILE A 136 -2.38 -11.78 -26.45
N ILE A 137 -2.29 -10.71 -27.26
CA ILE A 137 -1.32 -10.58 -28.37
C ILE A 137 0.15 -10.80 -27.94
N PRO A 138 0.66 -10.22 -26.83
CA PRO A 138 2.04 -10.45 -26.41
C PRO A 138 2.28 -11.82 -25.74
N ARG A 139 1.24 -12.63 -25.51
CA ARG A 139 1.39 -13.94 -24.85
C ARG A 139 1.81 -15.00 -25.85
N LEU A 140 2.56 -15.98 -25.35
CA LEU A 140 2.89 -17.20 -26.05
C LEU A 140 2.18 -18.37 -25.38
N SER A 141 1.79 -19.38 -26.17
CA SER A 141 1.34 -20.65 -25.63
C SER A 141 2.42 -21.25 -24.75
N VAL A 142 2.02 -21.68 -23.55
CA VAL A 142 2.87 -22.38 -22.59
C VAL A 142 3.37 -23.67 -23.23
N ARG A 143 4.69 -23.79 -23.38
CA ARG A 143 5.33 -24.92 -24.07
C ARG A 143 6.53 -25.50 -23.32
N GLU A 144 7.00 -24.80 -22.30
CA GLU A 144 8.17 -25.18 -21.52
C GLU A 144 7.73 -25.76 -20.17
N PRO A 145 8.22 -26.94 -19.76
CA PRO A 145 7.87 -27.53 -18.47
C PRO A 145 8.51 -26.75 -17.31
N MET A 146 7.80 -26.70 -16.18
CA MET A 146 8.28 -26.25 -14.89
C MET A 146 8.27 -27.47 -13.95
N LEU A 147 9.43 -28.07 -13.73
CA LEU A 147 9.54 -29.29 -12.94
C LEU A 147 9.38 -28.98 -11.45
N THR A 148 8.48 -29.71 -10.79
CA THR A 148 8.25 -29.59 -9.35
C THR A 148 9.10 -30.56 -8.54
N GLY A 149 9.51 -31.68 -9.14
CA GLY A 149 10.18 -32.78 -8.44
C GLY A 149 9.21 -33.74 -7.73
N VAL A 150 7.91 -33.46 -7.78
CA VAL A 150 6.86 -34.32 -7.21
C VAL A 150 6.30 -35.19 -8.31
N LYS A 151 6.63 -36.49 -8.29
CA LYS A 151 6.23 -37.46 -9.34
C LYS A 151 4.74 -37.37 -9.69
N ALA A 152 3.86 -37.34 -8.69
CA ALA A 152 2.42 -37.27 -8.90
C ALA A 152 1.99 -36.00 -9.66
N VAL A 153 2.58 -34.85 -9.33
CA VAL A 153 2.30 -33.59 -10.01
C VAL A 153 2.90 -33.62 -11.41
N ASP A 154 4.20 -33.91 -11.54
CA ASP A 154 4.91 -33.86 -12.83
C ASP A 154 4.35 -34.88 -13.85
N SER A 155 3.75 -36.00 -13.40
CA SER A 155 3.16 -37.00 -14.30
C SER A 155 1.67 -36.78 -14.59
N LEU A 156 0.86 -36.38 -13.61
CA LEU A 156 -0.60 -36.31 -13.76
C LEU A 156 -1.10 -34.89 -14.04
N VAL A 157 -0.42 -33.88 -13.49
CA VAL A 157 -0.80 -32.46 -13.58
C VAL A 157 0.46 -31.64 -13.92
N PRO A 158 1.01 -31.79 -15.14
CA PRO A 158 2.24 -31.10 -15.51
C PRO A 158 2.04 -29.59 -15.50
N ILE A 159 2.97 -28.88 -14.84
CA ILE A 159 2.96 -27.41 -14.75
C ILE A 159 3.90 -26.84 -15.80
N GLY A 160 3.43 -25.87 -16.58
CA GLY A 160 4.24 -25.16 -17.57
C GLY A 160 4.69 -23.77 -17.13
N ARG A 161 5.78 -23.26 -17.71
CA ARG A 161 6.28 -21.90 -17.46
C ARG A 161 5.30 -20.85 -17.97
N GLY A 162 4.79 -20.01 -17.07
CA GLY A 162 3.75 -19.02 -17.36
C GLY A 162 2.32 -19.50 -17.11
N GLN A 163 2.13 -20.73 -16.65
CA GLN A 163 0.84 -21.25 -16.18
C GLN A 163 0.53 -20.73 -14.76
N ARG A 164 -0.76 -20.70 -14.42
CA ARG A 164 -1.25 -20.45 -13.06
C ARG A 164 -1.93 -21.72 -12.58
N GLU A 165 -1.36 -22.37 -11.58
CA GLU A 165 -1.85 -23.63 -11.01
C GLU A 165 -2.24 -23.39 -9.55
N LEU A 166 -3.51 -23.65 -9.21
CA LEU A 166 -4.02 -23.49 -7.85
C LEU A 166 -3.74 -24.78 -7.06
N ILE A 167 -3.13 -24.64 -5.89
CA ILE A 167 -3.04 -25.72 -4.89
C ILE A 167 -4.12 -25.46 -3.84
N ILE A 168 -5.05 -26.41 -3.68
CA ILE A 168 -6.16 -26.32 -2.72
C ILE A 168 -6.21 -27.58 -1.87
N GLY A 169 -6.41 -27.41 -0.56
CA GLY A 169 -6.44 -28.50 0.41
C GLY A 169 -6.98 -28.05 1.76
N ASP A 170 -7.16 -29.01 2.67
CA ASP A 170 -7.55 -28.74 4.06
C ASP A 170 -6.32 -28.35 4.92
N ARG A 171 -6.54 -28.02 6.19
CA ARG A 171 -5.47 -27.77 7.17
C ARG A 171 -4.53 -28.99 7.26
N GLN A 172 -3.23 -28.72 7.37
CA GLN A 172 -2.17 -29.74 7.56
C GLN A 172 -2.02 -30.72 6.38
N THR A 173 -2.19 -30.27 5.14
CA THR A 173 -2.13 -31.13 3.94
C THR A 173 -0.78 -31.14 3.23
N GLY A 174 0.23 -30.44 3.75
CA GLY A 174 1.59 -30.38 3.20
C GLY A 174 2.19 -29.00 3.35
#